data_AF-V9LGL2-F1
#
_entry.id   AF-V9LGL2-F1
#
_cell.length_a   1.000
_cell.length_b   1.000
_cell.length_c   1.000
_cell.angle_alpha   90.00
_cell.angle_beta   90.00
_cell.angle_gamma   90.00
#
_symmetry.space_group_name_H-M   'P 1'
#
loop_
_entity.id
_entity.type
_entity.pdbx_description
1 polymer ?
#
loop_
_entity_poly.entity_id
_entity_poly.type
_entity_poly.pdbx_seq_one_letter_code
_entity_poly.pdbx_strand_id
1 'polypeptide(L)'
;MAAQPHILASVPPEERVRLLTRGGSTVEVNDHVPPRRYFRSGVEMIRMAAVYAEEGNIESAFLLYNKYITLFLEKLPKHRDYKLNTATEKKDTMKRLKEIAFPQAELLKAELLKRYSKEFAEYQESKRRVEEEAERLEARQRLEASERERVAELKKQQSEQEEFHVFEEMIRRQELERERRWVVQEIGRA
;
A
#
# COMPACT_ATOMS: atom_id res chain seq x y z
N MET A 1 -19.74 0.41 1.86
CA MET A 1 -18.52 -0.39 1.63
C MET A 1 -17.42 0.20 2.50
N ALA A 2 -17.07 -0.47 3.61
CA ALA A 2 -15.90 -0.09 4.39
C ALA A 2 -14.65 -0.53 3.62
N ALA A 3 -13.76 0.40 3.30
CA ALA A 3 -12.47 0.06 2.70
C ALA A 3 -11.71 -0.88 3.65
N GLN A 4 -11.11 -1.94 3.12
CA GLN A 4 -10.34 -2.90 3.92
C GLN A 4 -9.18 -2.16 4.62
N PRO A 5 -8.91 -2.45 5.91
CA PRO A 5 -7.93 -1.71 6.72
C PRO A 5 -6.52 -1.68 6.09
N HIS A 6 -6.15 -2.73 5.35
CA HIS A 6 -4.85 -2.84 4.67
C HIS A 6 -4.68 -1.84 3.51
N ILE A 7 -5.76 -1.45 2.83
CA ILE A 7 -5.69 -0.48 1.71
C ILE A 7 -5.47 0.93 2.26
N LEU A 8 -6.11 1.26 3.38
CA LEU A 8 -6.00 2.58 4.01
C LEU A 8 -4.62 2.81 4.63
N ALA A 9 -3.95 1.77 5.11
CA ALA A 9 -2.60 1.87 5.66
C ALA A 9 -1.53 2.27 4.62
N SER A 10 -1.80 2.08 3.32
CA SER A 10 -0.91 2.50 2.23
C SER A 10 -1.00 3.98 1.88
N VAL A 11 -2.03 4.68 2.36
CA VAL A 11 -2.29 6.08 2.06
C VAL A 11 -1.57 6.97 3.09
N PRO A 12 -0.88 8.05 2.68
CA PRO A 12 -0.23 8.95 3.61
C PRO A 12 -1.18 9.48 4.71
N PRO A 13 -0.72 9.61 5.96
CA PRO A 13 -1.53 10.05 7.10
C PRO A 13 -2.30 11.34 6.86
N GLU A 14 -1.64 12.34 6.27
CA GLU A 14 -2.22 13.64 6.00
C GLU A 14 -3.34 13.55 4.96
N GLU A 15 -3.21 12.67 3.98
CA GLU A 15 -4.23 12.47 2.96
C GLU A 15 -5.49 11.81 3.55
N ARG A 16 -5.31 10.82 4.43
CA ARG A 16 -6.44 10.20 5.14
C ARG A 16 -7.20 11.23 5.97
N VAL A 17 -6.49 12.07 6.72
CA VAL A 17 -7.12 13.16 7.49
C VAL A 17 -7.80 14.18 6.57
N ARG A 18 -7.19 14.54 5.43
CA ARG A 18 -7.81 15.42 4.43
C ARG A 18 -9.12 14.85 3.88
N LEU A 19 -9.18 13.54 3.60
CA LEU A 19 -10.39 12.86 3.16
C LEU A 19 -11.49 12.93 4.22
N LEU A 20 -11.16 12.73 5.50
CA LEU A 20 -12.11 12.90 6.60
C LEU A 20 -12.61 14.34 6.72
N THR A 21 -11.71 15.33 6.65
CA THR A 21 -12.11 16.75 6.67
C THR A 21 -13.09 17.06 5.53
N ARG A 22 -12.80 16.59 4.31
CA ARG A 22 -13.70 16.75 3.15
C ARG A 22 -15.05 16.08 3.38
N GLY A 23 -15.06 14.88 3.95
CA GLY A 23 -16.28 14.18 4.35
C GLY A 23 -17.11 14.99 5.37
N GLY A 24 -16.45 15.58 6.36
CA GLY A 24 -17.08 16.43 7.37
C GLY A 24 -17.68 17.70 6.77
N SER A 25 -17.01 18.30 5.79
CA SER A 25 -17.52 19.50 5.10
C SER A 25 -18.70 19.23 4.15
N THR A 26 -19.06 17.97 3.92
CA THR A 26 -20.19 17.58 3.08
C THR A 26 -21.50 17.72 3.86
N VAL A 27 -21.98 18.96 3.96
CA VAL A 27 -23.25 19.30 4.58
C VAL A 27 -23.98 20.38 3.79
N GLU A 28 -25.28 20.16 3.59
CA GLU A 28 -26.17 21.04 2.86
C GLU A 28 -27.26 21.58 3.77
N VAL A 29 -27.71 22.80 3.47
CA VAL A 29 -28.76 23.50 4.18
C VAL A 29 -29.90 23.72 3.19
N ASN A 30 -31.11 23.33 3.58
CA ASN A 30 -32.31 23.47 2.79
C ASN A 30 -33.05 24.73 3.25
N ASP A 31 -33.22 25.68 2.33
CA ASP A 31 -33.86 26.96 2.61
C ASP A 31 -35.37 26.88 2.96
N HIS A 32 -36.00 25.71 2.79
CA HIS A 32 -37.39 25.46 3.22
C HIS A 32 -37.48 24.98 4.68
N VAL A 33 -36.34 24.68 5.31
CA VAL A 33 -36.27 24.20 6.68
C VAL A 33 -35.81 25.36 7.58
N PRO A 34 -36.61 25.81 8.56
CA PRO A 34 -36.24 26.95 9.39
C PRO A 34 -34.88 26.77 10.09
N PRO A 35 -34.00 27.79 10.13
CA PRO A 35 -32.68 27.72 10.75
C PRO A 35 -32.68 27.17 12.19
N ARG A 36 -33.74 27.47 12.95
CA ARG A 36 -33.95 26.98 14.32
C ARG A 36 -33.92 25.45 14.42
N ARG A 37 -34.36 24.72 13.39
CA ARG A 37 -34.30 23.26 13.37
C ARG A 37 -32.85 22.77 13.31
N TYR A 38 -32.01 23.41 12.50
CA TYR A 38 -30.59 23.08 12.43
C TYR A 38 -29.89 23.31 13.76
N PHE A 39 -30.15 24.42 14.45
CA PHE A 39 -29.60 24.67 15.79
C PHE A 39 -29.94 23.55 16.78
N ARG A 40 -31.18 23.06 16.79
CA ARG A 40 -31.58 21.92 17.63
C ARG A 40 -30.86 20.63 17.24
N SER A 41 -30.82 20.30 15.95
CA SER A 41 -30.09 19.13 15.45
C SER A 41 -28.58 19.21 15.73
N GLY A 42 -28.02 20.43 15.78
CA GLY A 42 -26.62 20.66 16.14
C GLY A 42 -26.28 20.24 17.56
N VAL A 43 -27.22 20.36 18.50
CA VAL A 43 -27.02 19.92 19.89
C VAL A 43 -26.83 18.41 19.96
N GLU A 44 -27.63 17.64 19.23
CA GLU A 44 -27.44 16.19 19.18
C GLU A 44 -26.19 15.80 18.38
N MET A 45 -25.86 16.55 17.33
CA MET A 45 -24.63 16.31 16.54
C MET A 45 -23.37 16.42 17.41
N ILE A 46 -23.25 17.46 18.24
CA ILE A 46 -22.08 17.63 19.11
C ILE A 46 -22.07 16.61 20.26
N ARG A 47 -23.25 16.20 20.76
CA ARG A 47 -23.36 15.13 21.76
C ARG A 47 -22.89 13.79 21.19
N MET A 48 -23.35 13.43 19.99
CA MET A 48 -22.91 12.20 19.32
C MET A 48 -21.42 12.21 18.98
N ALA A 49 -20.86 13.37 18.62
CA ALA A 49 -19.42 13.51 18.41
C ALA A 49 -18.63 13.18 19.69
N ALA A 50 -19.10 13.64 20.85
CA ALA A 50 -18.48 13.32 22.14
C ALA A 50 -18.58 11.82 22.46
N VAL A 51 -19.74 11.19 22.25
CA VAL A 51 -19.92 9.74 22.46
C VAL A 51 -18.94 8.94 21.59
N TYR A 52 -18.81 9.27 20.30
CA TYR A 52 -17.85 8.58 19.45
C TYR A 52 -16.40 8.79 19.89
N ALA A 53 -16.05 9.95 20.43
CA ALA A 53 -14.72 10.20 20.97
C ALA A 53 -14.46 9.33 22.21
N GLU A 54 -15.44 9.22 23.11
CA GLU A 54 -15.38 8.38 24.32
C GLU A 54 -15.29 6.88 23.99
N GLU A 55 -16.00 6.43 22.95
CA GLU A 55 -15.94 5.05 22.46
C GLU A 55 -14.66 4.72 21.67
N GLY A 56 -13.77 5.71 21.46
CA GLY A 56 -12.53 5.56 20.68
C GLY A 56 -12.75 5.54 19.16
N ASN A 57 -13.96 5.82 18.69
CA ASN A 57 -14.26 6.02 17.27
C ASN A 57 -13.89 7.45 16.84
N ILE A 58 -12.59 7.73 16.88
CA ILE A 58 -12.01 9.06 16.64
C ILE A 58 -12.28 9.59 15.22
N GLU A 59 -12.42 8.72 14.22
CA GLU A 59 -12.73 9.12 12.84
C GLU A 59 -14.15 9.68 12.72
N SER A 60 -15.13 8.98 13.32
CA SER A 60 -16.52 9.41 13.31
C SER A 60 -16.74 10.67 14.16
N ALA A 61 -16.05 10.74 15.31
CA ALA A 61 -16.04 11.94 16.14
C ALA A 61 -15.51 13.16 15.36
N PHE A 62 -14.35 13.01 14.71
CA PHE A 62 -13.73 14.07 13.92
C PHE A 62 -14.62 14.52 12.76
N LEU A 63 -15.27 13.58 12.06
CA LEU A 63 -16.24 13.86 11.01
C LEU A 63 -17.41 14.70 11.52
N LEU A 64 -18.01 14.34 12.66
CA LEU A 64 -19.15 15.07 13.22
C LEU A 64 -18.76 16.46 13.73
N TYR A 65 -17.59 16.63 14.35
CA TYR A 65 -17.12 17.96 14.75
C TYR A 65 -16.88 18.85 13.54
N ASN A 66 -16.23 18.36 12.47
CA ASN A 66 -16.05 19.13 11.23
C ASN A 66 -17.39 19.46 10.58
N LYS A 67 -18.33 18.51 10.56
CA LYS A 67 -19.69 18.73 10.04
C LYS A 67 -20.44 19.81 10.80
N TYR A 68 -20.34 19.80 12.13
CA TYR A 68 -20.91 20.83 12.99
C TYR A 68 -20.29 22.20 12.70
N ILE A 69 -18.95 22.27 12.61
CA ILE A 69 -18.21 23.50 12.30
C ILE A 69 -18.63 24.06 10.94
N THR A 70 -18.56 23.26 9.86
CA THR A 70 -18.94 23.69 8.51
C THR A 70 -20.41 24.10 8.44
N LEU A 71 -21.31 23.34 9.08
CA LEU A 71 -22.74 23.68 9.10
C LEU A 71 -22.98 25.08 9.68
N PHE A 72 -22.42 25.37 10.85
CA PHE A 72 -22.75 26.60 11.57
C PHE A 72 -21.88 27.82 11.22
N LEU A 73 -20.68 27.62 10.69
CA LEU A 73 -19.82 28.73 10.25
C LEU A 73 -19.94 29.07 8.77
N GLU A 74 -20.22 28.10 7.92
CA GLU A 74 -20.15 28.31 6.46
C GLU A 74 -21.50 28.18 5.77
N LYS A 75 -22.30 27.17 6.12
CA LYS A 75 -23.50 26.81 5.36
C LYS A 75 -24.75 27.52 5.88
N LEU A 76 -25.06 27.34 7.16
CA LEU A 76 -26.27 27.88 7.78
C LEU A 76 -26.31 29.43 7.78
N PRO A 77 -25.18 30.15 7.94
CA PRO A 77 -25.19 31.62 7.82
C PRO A 77 -25.66 32.16 6.46
N LYS A 78 -25.62 31.33 5.41
CA LYS A 78 -26.07 31.68 4.05
C LYS A 78 -27.57 31.44 3.83
N HIS A 79 -28.25 30.79 4.76
CA HIS A 79 -29.69 30.51 4.68
C HIS A 79 -30.50 31.82 4.62
N ARG A 80 -31.54 31.88 3.77
CA ARG A 80 -32.36 33.10 3.56
C ARG A 80 -32.86 33.73 4.88
N ASP A 81 -33.42 32.89 5.75
CA ASP A 81 -34.01 33.28 7.03
C ASP A 81 -33.02 33.31 8.20
N TYR A 82 -31.70 33.16 7.96
CA TYR A 82 -30.73 33.08 9.05
C TYR A 82 -30.77 34.30 9.97
N LYS A 83 -31.10 35.49 9.43
CA LYS A 83 -31.18 36.74 10.21
C LYS A 83 -32.41 36.83 11.11
N LEU A 84 -33.43 35.99 10.91
CA LEU A 84 -34.68 36.06 11.66
C LEU A 84 -34.53 35.37 13.03
N ASN A 85 -34.73 36.13 14.10
CA ASN A 85 -35.01 35.70 15.49
C ASN A 85 -34.35 34.38 15.97
N THR A 86 -33.03 34.32 15.91
CA THR A 86 -32.19 33.19 16.38
C THR A 86 -31.00 33.66 17.23
N ALA A 87 -31.09 34.86 17.84
CA ALA A 87 -29.97 35.48 18.53
C ALA A 87 -29.43 34.63 19.70
N THR A 88 -30.33 34.01 20.47
CA THR A 88 -29.96 33.12 21.59
C THR A 88 -29.31 31.84 21.09
N GLU A 89 -29.92 31.13 20.13
CA GLU A 89 -29.34 29.90 19.59
C GLU A 89 -27.98 30.15 18.92
N LYS A 90 -27.82 31.28 18.21
CA LYS A 90 -26.53 31.70 17.64
C LYS A 90 -25.46 31.88 18.71
N LYS A 91 -25.79 32.58 19.79
CA LYS A 91 -24.84 32.83 20.88
C LYS A 91 -24.34 31.52 21.49
N ASP A 92 -25.26 30.60 21.78
CA ASP A 92 -24.93 29.30 22.36
C ASP A 92 -24.13 28.42 21.39
N THR A 93 -24.49 28.39 20.11
CA THR A 93 -23.74 27.67 19.08
C THR A 93 -22.34 28.24 18.90
N MET A 94 -22.17 29.56 18.88
CA MET A 94 -20.85 30.19 18.78
C MET A 94 -19.99 29.89 20.01
N LYS A 95 -20.59 29.81 21.20
CA LYS A 95 -19.89 29.36 22.41
C LYS A 95 -19.42 27.92 22.26
N ARG A 96 -20.30 27.00 21.86
CA ARG A 96 -19.96 25.58 21.62
C ARG A 96 -18.91 25.38 20.53
N LEU A 97 -18.95 26.18 19.46
CA LEU A 97 -17.93 26.15 18.41
C LEU A 97 -16.54 26.44 18.99
N LYS A 98 -16.43 27.54 19.75
CA LYS A 98 -15.15 28.00 20.32
C LYS A 98 -14.63 27.13 21.45
N GLU A 99 -15.50 26.74 22.38
CA GLU A 99 -15.09 26.05 23.61
C GLU A 99 -15.01 24.52 23.44
N ILE A 100 -15.73 23.95 22.48
CA ILE A 100 -15.85 22.49 22.33
C ILE A 100 -15.43 22.04 20.94
N ALA A 101 -16.14 22.46 19.89
CA ALA A 101 -15.98 21.84 18.57
C ALA A 101 -14.57 22.05 17.98
N PHE A 102 -14.03 23.27 18.02
CA PHE A 102 -12.68 23.55 17.53
C PHE A 102 -11.59 22.84 18.34
N PRO A 103 -11.54 22.97 19.69
CA PRO A 103 -10.55 22.25 20.49
C PRO A 103 -10.61 20.72 20.29
N GLN A 104 -11.81 20.13 20.26
CA GLN A 104 -11.97 18.69 20.07
C GLN A 104 -11.58 18.25 18.66
N ALA A 105 -11.94 19.01 17.62
CA ALA A 105 -11.52 18.71 16.26
C ALA A 105 -10.00 18.74 16.11
N GLU A 106 -9.31 19.71 16.71
CA GLU A 106 -7.84 19.80 16.65
C GLU A 106 -7.17 18.66 17.43
N LEU A 107 -7.69 18.32 18.61
CA LEU A 107 -7.20 17.19 19.41
C LEU A 107 -7.35 15.87 18.65
N LEU A 108 -8.53 15.63 18.07
CA LEU A 108 -8.81 14.42 17.29
C LEU A 108 -7.97 14.35 16.03
N LYS A 109 -7.72 15.49 15.37
CA LYS A 109 -6.82 15.57 14.20
C LYS A 109 -5.40 15.13 14.57
N ALA A 110 -4.86 15.61 15.69
CA ALA A 110 -3.55 15.20 16.16
C ALA A 110 -3.49 13.70 16.48
N GLU A 111 -4.52 13.16 17.14
CA GLU A 111 -4.60 11.72 17.44
C GLU A 111 -4.74 10.86 16.18
N LEU A 112 -5.54 11.29 15.20
CA LEU A 112 -5.66 10.63 13.90
C LEU A 112 -4.33 10.60 13.16
N LEU A 113 -3.62 11.74 13.10
CA LEU A 113 -2.29 11.80 12.49
C LEU A 113 -1.32 10.85 13.17
N LYS A 114 -1.30 10.83 14.51
CA LYS A 114 -0.45 9.91 15.27
C LYS A 114 -0.75 8.45 14.96
N ARG A 115 -2.04 8.07 14.97
CA ARG A 115 -2.48 6.71 14.66
C ARG A 115 -2.13 6.31 13.23
N TYR A 116 -2.46 7.16 12.26
CA TYR A 116 -2.21 6.87 10.85
C TYR A 116 -0.72 6.84 10.51
N SER A 117 0.10 7.70 11.13
CA SER A 117 1.55 7.67 10.96
C SER A 117 2.16 6.35 11.44
N LYS A 118 1.65 5.81 12.57
CA LYS A 118 2.06 4.49 13.05
C LYS A 118 1.67 3.39 12.05
N GLU A 119 0.40 3.36 11.63
CA GLU A 119 -0.10 2.37 10.66
C GLU A 119 0.68 2.43 9.32
N PHE A 120 0.98 3.65 8.85
CA PHE A 120 1.74 3.87 7.62
C PHE A 120 3.20 3.44 7.74
N ALA A 121 3.85 3.70 8.87
CA ALA A 121 5.22 3.24 9.12
C ALA A 121 5.31 1.71 9.15
N GLU A 122 4.37 1.03 9.82
CA GLU A 122 4.28 -0.43 9.86
C GLU A 122 4.07 -1.01 8.45
N TYR A 123 3.19 -0.38 7.65
CA TYR A 123 2.99 -0.76 6.25
C TYR A 123 4.27 -0.63 5.42
N GLN A 124 4.98 0.50 5.53
CA GLN A 124 6.21 0.75 4.78
C GLN A 124 7.33 -0.23 5.16
N GLU A 125 7.44 -0.58 6.44
CA GLU A 125 8.40 -1.58 6.88
C GLU A 125 8.06 -2.97 6.34
N SER A 126 6.78 -3.38 6.43
CA SER A 126 6.34 -4.66 5.87
C SER A 126 6.58 -4.73 4.37
N LYS A 127 6.30 -3.65 3.65
CA LYS A 127 6.54 -3.56 2.20
C LYS A 127 8.02 -3.72 1.88
N ARG A 128 8.90 -3.01 2.58
CA ARG A 128 10.35 -3.09 2.39
C ARG A 128 10.87 -4.51 2.64
N ARG A 129 10.40 -5.20 3.69
CA ARG A 129 10.80 -6.58 3.99
C ARG A 129 10.44 -7.53 2.84
N VAL A 130 9.24 -7.40 2.29
CA VAL A 130 8.79 -8.22 1.15
C VAL A 130 9.63 -7.94 -0.11
N GLU A 131 9.93 -6.67 -0.38
CA GLU A 131 10.79 -6.28 -1.50
C GLU A 131 12.23 -6.83 -1.34
N GLU A 132 12.82 -6.71 -0.15
CA GLU A 132 14.15 -7.27 0.16
C GLU A 132 14.20 -8.80 0.02
N GLU A 133 13.16 -9.51 0.46
CA GLU A 133 13.06 -10.97 0.30
C GLU A 133 12.92 -11.38 -1.17
N ALA A 134 12.12 -10.64 -1.94
CA ALA A 134 11.98 -10.87 -3.38
C ALA A 134 13.31 -10.66 -4.12
N GLU A 135 14.03 -9.58 -3.83
CA GLU A 135 15.35 -9.31 -4.42
C GLU A 135 16.37 -10.40 -4.07
N ARG A 136 16.39 -10.88 -2.82
CA ARG A 136 17.26 -11.98 -2.40
C ARG A 136 16.94 -13.28 -3.13
N LEU A 137 15.65 -13.59 -3.31
CA LEU A 137 15.22 -14.78 -4.03
C LEU A 137 15.61 -14.70 -5.50
N GLU A 138 15.40 -13.55 -6.15
CA GLU A 138 15.83 -13.32 -7.53
C GLU A 138 17.35 -13.45 -7.69
N ALA A 139 18.12 -12.85 -6.78
CA ALA A 139 19.58 -12.95 -6.79
C ALA A 139 20.04 -14.41 -6.67
N ARG A 140 19.43 -15.17 -5.77
CA ARG A 140 19.71 -16.60 -5.61
C ARG A 140 19.38 -17.40 -6.86
N GLN A 141 18.22 -17.15 -7.47
CA GLN A 141 17.82 -17.82 -8.71
C GLN A 141 18.79 -17.50 -9.86
N ARG A 142 19.29 -16.27 -9.96
CA ARG A 142 20.30 -15.88 -10.97
C ARG A 142 21.62 -16.61 -10.76
N LEU A 143 22.08 -16.74 -9.52
CA LEU A 143 23.30 -17.50 -9.19
C LEU A 143 23.13 -18.98 -9.53
N GLU A 144 22.01 -19.59 -9.13
CA GLU A 144 21.72 -21.00 -9.44
C GLU A 144 21.59 -21.24 -10.95
N ALA A 145 21.02 -20.31 -11.71
CA ALA A 145 20.96 -20.39 -13.17
C ALA A 145 22.35 -20.31 -13.81
N SER A 146 23.19 -19.36 -13.36
CA SER A 146 24.56 -19.21 -13.85
C SER A 146 25.42 -20.44 -13.54
N GLU A 147 25.27 -21.02 -12.35
CA GLU A 147 25.97 -22.25 -11.98
C GLU A 147 25.53 -23.44 -12.84
N ARG A 148 24.22 -23.59 -13.08
CA ARG A 148 23.68 -24.63 -13.97
C ARG A 148 24.21 -24.52 -15.39
N GLU A 149 24.29 -23.32 -15.92
CA GLU A 149 24.86 -23.05 -17.25
C GLU A 149 26.33 -23.47 -17.31
N ARG A 150 27.13 -23.06 -16.31
CA ARG A 150 28.55 -23.43 -16.22
C ARG A 150 28.76 -24.94 -16.12
N VAL A 151 27.93 -25.64 -15.33
CA VAL A 151 27.99 -27.10 -15.20
C VAL A 151 27.58 -27.80 -16.51
N ALA A 152 26.57 -27.28 -17.20
CA ALA A 152 26.14 -27.82 -18.49
C ALA A 152 27.25 -27.67 -19.55
N GLU A 153 27.93 -26.52 -19.58
CA GLU A 153 29.05 -26.28 -20.50
C GLU A 153 30.24 -27.20 -20.21
N LEU A 154 30.62 -27.37 -18.95
CA LEU A 154 31.68 -28.32 -18.56
C LEU A 154 31.34 -29.76 -18.95
N LYS A 155 30.10 -30.20 -18.73
CA LYS A 155 29.66 -31.55 -19.15
C LYS A 155 29.73 -31.72 -20.66
N LYS A 156 29.34 -30.70 -21.43
CA LYS A 156 29.41 -30.72 -22.88
C LYS A 156 30.86 -30.82 -23.37
N GLN A 157 31.78 -30.05 -22.80
CA GLN A 157 33.20 -30.13 -23.13
C GLN A 157 33.79 -31.51 -22.80
N GLN A 158 33.39 -32.11 -21.68
CA GLN A 158 33.81 -33.48 -21.32
C GLN A 158 33.30 -34.51 -22.33
N SER A 159 32.02 -34.45 -22.72
CA SER A 159 31.50 -35.38 -23.73
C SER A 159 32.19 -35.22 -25.08
N GLU A 160 32.48 -33.98 -25.50
CA GLU A 160 33.21 -33.72 -26.75
C GLU A 160 34.65 -34.26 -26.70
N GLN A 161 35.34 -34.16 -25.56
CA GLN A 161 36.67 -34.76 -25.36
C GLN A 161 36.63 -36.29 -25.39
N GLU A 162 35.64 -36.90 -24.73
CA GLU A 162 35.46 -38.36 -24.74
C GLU A 162 35.17 -38.87 -26.16
N GLU A 163 34.28 -38.21 -26.90
CA GLU A 163 34.00 -38.53 -28.30
C GLU A 163 35.26 -38.41 -29.18
N PHE A 164 36.05 -37.36 -28.98
CA PHE A 164 37.30 -37.17 -29.69
C PHE A 164 38.33 -38.27 -29.37
N HIS A 165 38.47 -38.65 -28.10
CA HIS A 165 39.38 -39.74 -27.70
C HIS A 165 38.97 -41.09 -28.32
N VAL A 166 37.67 -41.41 -28.32
CA VAL A 166 37.15 -42.62 -28.98
C VAL A 166 37.45 -42.59 -30.48
N PHE A 167 37.31 -41.43 -31.13
CA PHE A 167 37.63 -41.26 -32.54
C PHE A 167 39.14 -41.46 -32.83
N GLU A 168 40.03 -40.89 -32.02
CA GLU A 168 41.48 -41.10 -32.15
C GLU A 168 41.87 -42.58 -32.01
N GLU A 169 41.31 -43.30 -31.04
CA GLU A 169 41.54 -44.74 -30.88
C GLU A 169 41.09 -45.54 -32.11
N MET A 170 39.96 -45.15 -32.71
CA MET A 170 39.44 -45.80 -33.92
C MET A 170 40.38 -45.62 -35.11
N ILE A 171 40.90 -44.40 -35.33
CA ILE A 171 41.90 -44.13 -36.37
C ILE A 171 43.14 -44.97 -36.14
N ARG A 172 43.68 -44.97 -34.91
CA ARG A 172 44.89 -45.72 -34.56
C ARG A 172 44.73 -47.22 -34.81
N ARG A 173 43.55 -47.79 -34.49
CA ARG A 173 43.23 -49.18 -34.85
C ARG A 173 43.17 -49.41 -36.36
N GLN A 174 42.53 -48.51 -37.12
CA GLN A 174 42.47 -48.63 -38.57
C GLN A 174 43.85 -48.57 -39.22
N GLU A 175 44.74 -47.71 -38.72
CA GLU A 175 46.13 -47.62 -39.17
C GLU A 175 46.88 -48.92 -38.91
N LEU A 176 46.82 -49.46 -37.68
CA LEU A 176 47.41 -50.75 -37.31
C LEU A 176 46.87 -51.91 -38.16
N GLU A 177 45.56 -51.93 -38.44
CA GLU A 177 44.96 -52.94 -39.33
C GLU A 177 45.40 -52.77 -40.78
N ARG A 178 45.59 -51.53 -41.25
CA ARG A 178 46.12 -51.24 -42.59
C ARG A 178 47.58 -51.70 -42.70
N GLU A 179 48.38 -51.42 -41.68
CA GLU A 179 49.77 -51.83 -41.58
C GLU A 179 49.91 -53.36 -41.50
N ARG A 180 49.07 -54.03 -40.68
CA ARG A 180 48.98 -55.50 -40.63
C ARG A 180 48.63 -56.10 -41.99
N ARG A 181 47.64 -55.53 -42.70
CA ARG A 181 47.26 -55.97 -44.05
C ARG A 181 48.39 -55.76 -45.05
N TRP A 182 49.11 -54.65 -44.95
CA TRP A 182 50.28 -54.38 -45.77
C TRP A 182 51.38 -55.43 -45.54
N VAL A 183 51.75 -55.69 -44.28
CA VAL A 183 52.77 -56.70 -43.91
C VAL A 183 52.37 -58.11 -44.38
N VAL A 184 51.09 -58.51 -44.28
CA VAL A 184 50.62 -59.81 -44.76
C VAL A 184 50.70 -59.93 -46.29
N GLN A 185 50.42 -58.86 -47.04
CA GLN A 185 50.60 -58.84 -48.49
C GLN A 185 52.07 -58.85 -48.91
N GLU A 186 52.95 -58.22 -48.13
CA GLU A 186 54.39 -58.18 -48.37
C GLU A 186 55.06 -59.55 -48.09
N ILE A 187 54.66 -60.23 -47.00
CA ILE A 187 55.18 -61.56 -46.62
C ILE A 187 54.60 -62.68 -47.50
N GLY A 188 53.37 -62.54 -48.01
CA GLY A 188 52.76 -63.50 -48.95
C GLY A 188 53.32 -63.45 -50.38
N ARG A 189 54.28 -62.56 -50.67
CA ARG A 189 54.96 -62.42 -51.97
C ARG A 189 56.43 -62.88 -51.97
N ALA A 190 56.93 -63.42 -50.86
CA ALA A 190 58.22 -64.12 -50.76
C ALA A 190 58.01 -65.64 -50.79
#